data_AF-A0A3R8SMA3-F1
#
_entry.id   AF-A0A3R8SMA3-F1
#
_cell.length_a   1.000
_cell.length_b   1.000
_cell.length_c   1.000
_cell.angle_alpha   90.00
_cell.angle_beta   90.00
_cell.angle_gamma   90.00
#
_symmetry.space_group_name_H-M   'P 1'
#
loop_
_entity.id
_entity.type
_entity.pdbx_description
1 polymer ?
#
loop_
_entity_poly.entity_id
_entity_poly.type
_entity_poly.pdbx_seq_one_letter_code
_entity_poly.pdbx_strand_id
1 'polypeptide(L)'
;MSFSFAQNSKEKQNVSLTFGKEAKKAVVYFGCENLKENSELQACMNKNLNQDIQTQISFFSNIADYLHIETAQSKLGFKINEDGNFDDVSTDGSNPIFNSVALSSLVLLNNKMERANLKITPAKGVDGKAVAMKYTMPLRYESAEKNNDFETFPSENRVLFTLKTDEETIEVRIDKEFNLTTFGNNGSREYYLGKFSNLFEMASIDPYATAFDAAFKSGTIDITKGKIDDKEYKLQIKNFFENDPSAQVLITVVREENGTWAEYYEYKTKKEFNQSKFASLTYR
;
A
#
# COMPACT_ATOMS: atom_id res chain seq x y z
N MET A 1 -12.43 -28.67 8.38
CA MET A 1 -10.97 -28.65 8.19
C MET A 1 -10.52 -27.21 8.33
N SER A 2 -10.00 -26.84 9.50
CA SER A 2 -9.45 -25.51 9.76
C SER A 2 -8.04 -25.43 9.15
N PHE A 3 -7.82 -24.47 8.27
CA PHE A 3 -6.47 -24.11 7.84
C PHE A 3 -6.13 -22.76 8.47
N SER A 4 -5.30 -22.86 9.51
CA SER A 4 -4.56 -21.75 10.08
C SER A 4 -3.48 -21.34 9.09
N PHE A 5 -3.51 -20.10 8.60
CA PHE A 5 -2.31 -19.51 8.01
C PHE A 5 -1.32 -19.29 9.15
N ALA A 6 -0.35 -20.18 9.26
CA ALA A 6 0.86 -19.87 10.00
C ALA A 6 1.45 -18.60 9.42
N GLN A 7 1.53 -17.54 10.24
CA GLN A 7 2.54 -16.51 10.11
C GLN A 7 3.90 -17.21 10.01
N ASN A 8 4.35 -17.50 8.78
CA ASN A 8 5.73 -17.88 8.57
C ASN A 8 6.54 -16.59 8.55
N SER A 9 6.95 -16.19 9.75
CA SER A 9 7.87 -15.12 10.10
C SER A 9 9.29 -15.36 9.55
N LYS A 10 9.42 -15.56 8.23
CA LYS A 10 10.71 -15.52 7.52
C LYS A 10 10.87 -14.30 6.62
N GLU A 11 10.08 -13.25 6.83
CA GLU A 11 10.43 -11.92 6.34
C GLU A 11 11.63 -11.40 7.14
N LYS A 12 12.83 -11.43 6.54
CA LYS A 12 14.01 -10.78 7.12
C LYS A 12 14.07 -9.34 6.64
N GLN A 13 13.46 -8.46 7.43
CA GLN A 13 13.60 -7.02 7.26
C GLN A 13 14.64 -6.51 8.27
N ASN A 14 15.83 -6.19 7.80
CA ASN A 14 16.88 -5.60 8.64
C ASN A 14 16.78 -4.09 8.56
N VAL A 15 16.41 -3.46 9.67
CA VAL A 15 16.19 -2.02 9.73
C VAL A 15 17.17 -1.39 10.73
N SER A 16 17.87 -0.33 10.30
CA SER A 16 18.83 0.41 11.12
C SER A 16 18.50 1.91 11.03
N LEU A 17 18.23 2.54 12.17
CA LEU A 17 18.05 3.99 12.26
C LEU A 17 19.40 4.69 12.41
N THR A 18 19.61 5.76 11.65
CA THR A 18 20.78 6.65 11.79
C THR A 18 20.35 7.95 12.48
N PHE A 19 21.05 8.33 13.56
CA PHE A 19 20.68 9.46 14.43
C PHE A 19 21.58 10.69 14.22
N GLY A 20 21.02 11.90 14.28
CA GLY A 20 21.77 13.16 14.42
C GLY A 20 22.35 13.36 15.83
N LYS A 21 23.52 14.01 15.95
CA LYS A 21 24.30 14.12 17.20
C LYS A 21 23.83 15.22 18.19
N GLU A 22 22.63 15.78 18.04
CA GLU A 22 22.27 17.06 18.68
C GLU A 22 21.45 16.95 19.99
N ALA A 23 21.04 15.75 20.41
CA ALA A 23 20.15 15.57 21.56
C ALA A 23 20.87 15.10 22.85
N LYS A 24 20.49 15.68 23.99
CA LYS A 24 20.89 15.23 25.34
C LYS A 24 20.08 14.02 25.79
N LYS A 25 18.78 14.00 25.47
CA LYS A 25 17.88 12.85 25.70
C LYS A 25 17.23 12.42 24.39
N ALA A 26 17.27 11.13 24.09
CA ALA A 26 16.65 10.55 22.91
C ALA A 26 15.11 10.65 22.94
N VAL A 27 14.50 10.47 21.77
CA VAL A 27 13.06 10.28 21.62
C VAL A 27 12.59 9.09 22.47
N VAL A 28 11.44 9.24 23.14
CA VAL A 28 10.78 8.14 23.86
C VAL A 28 9.55 7.72 23.07
N TYR A 29 9.66 6.59 22.40
CA TYR A 29 8.51 5.96 21.73
C TYR A 29 7.55 5.39 22.78
N PHE A 30 6.27 5.27 22.45
CA PHE A 30 5.29 4.72 23.37
C PHE A 30 5.66 3.26 23.74
N GLY A 31 5.56 2.94 25.03
CA GLY A 31 6.00 1.66 25.60
C GLY A 31 7.48 1.61 25.99
N CYS A 32 8.24 2.69 25.81
CA CYS A 32 9.66 2.80 26.19
C CYS A 32 9.91 3.71 27.41
N GLU A 33 8.86 4.16 28.10
CA GLU A 33 8.91 5.23 29.11
C GLU A 33 9.75 4.91 30.35
N ASN A 34 9.88 3.61 30.67
CA ASN A 34 10.62 3.15 31.83
C ASN A 34 12.14 3.08 31.61
N LEU A 35 12.60 3.27 30.37
CA LEU A 35 14.02 3.22 30.01
C LEU A 35 14.69 4.57 30.28
N LYS A 36 15.96 4.52 30.70
CA LYS A 36 16.70 5.72 31.13
C LYS A 36 17.84 6.06 30.19
N GLU A 37 18.55 5.04 29.71
CA GLU A 37 19.71 5.22 28.84
C GLU A 37 19.27 5.51 27.40
N ASN A 38 19.95 6.46 26.76
CA ASN A 38 19.63 6.83 25.38
C ASN A 38 19.76 5.65 24.42
N SER A 39 20.74 4.75 24.62
CA SER A 39 20.92 3.54 23.82
C SER A 39 19.74 2.59 23.95
N GLU A 40 19.19 2.42 25.16
CA GLU A 40 18.02 1.58 25.42
C GLU A 40 16.76 2.18 24.80
N LEU A 41 16.56 3.49 24.96
CA LEU A 41 15.45 4.23 24.35
C LEU A 41 15.47 4.10 22.82
N GLN A 42 16.64 4.26 22.21
CA GLN A 42 16.82 4.09 20.77
C GLN A 42 16.55 2.66 20.33
N ALA A 43 17.07 1.66 21.04
CA ALA A 43 16.83 0.25 20.70
C ALA A 43 15.33 -0.11 20.80
N CYS A 44 14.66 0.39 21.84
CA CYS A 44 13.22 0.20 22.04
C CYS A 44 12.39 0.89 20.95
N MET A 45 12.70 2.16 20.64
CA MET A 45 12.08 2.89 19.54
C MET A 45 12.26 2.15 18.21
N ASN A 46 13.49 1.74 17.88
CA ASN A 46 13.78 0.97 16.66
C ASN A 46 12.89 -0.26 16.59
N LYS A 47 12.86 -1.06 17.67
CA LYS A 47 12.08 -2.29 17.72
C LYS A 47 10.59 -2.03 17.50
N ASN A 48 10.00 -1.12 18.25
CA ASN A 48 8.55 -0.89 18.24
C ASN A 48 8.11 -0.23 16.93
N LEU A 49 8.82 0.80 16.48
CA LEU A 49 8.51 1.46 15.21
C LEU A 49 8.67 0.49 14.03
N ASN A 50 9.71 -0.34 14.01
CA ASN A 50 9.87 -1.36 12.97
C ASN A 50 8.68 -2.32 12.94
N GLN A 51 8.20 -2.76 14.10
CA GLN A 51 7.06 -3.66 14.19
C GLN A 51 5.76 -3.00 13.70
N ASP A 52 5.54 -1.73 14.05
CA ASP A 52 4.38 -0.98 13.59
C ASP A 52 4.41 -0.78 12.06
N ILE A 53 5.56 -0.36 11.52
CA ILE A 53 5.76 -0.17 10.08
C ILE A 53 5.65 -1.50 9.34
N GLN A 54 6.21 -2.58 9.88
CA GLN A 54 6.06 -3.94 9.33
C GLN A 54 4.61 -4.34 9.19
N THR A 55 3.81 -4.09 10.22
CA THR A 55 2.38 -4.39 10.20
C THR A 55 1.67 -3.63 9.07
N GLN A 56 2.04 -2.37 8.83
CA GLN A 56 1.51 -1.59 7.69
C GLN A 56 2.04 -2.08 6.34
N ILE A 57 3.30 -2.54 6.26
CA ILE A 57 3.88 -3.10 5.04
C ILE A 57 3.31 -4.49 4.73
N SER A 58 2.89 -5.29 5.71
CA SER A 58 2.24 -6.57 5.45
C SER A 58 1.00 -6.42 4.56
N PHE A 59 0.28 -5.29 4.65
CA PHE A 59 -0.80 -4.96 3.72
C PHE A 59 -0.31 -4.79 2.26
N PHE A 60 0.90 -4.27 2.05
CA PHE A 60 1.53 -4.21 0.71
C PHE A 60 1.69 -5.59 0.09
N SER A 61 1.81 -6.67 0.88
CA SER A 61 1.98 -8.01 0.31
C SER A 61 0.85 -8.40 -0.65
N ASN A 62 -0.38 -7.93 -0.41
CA ASN A 62 -1.51 -8.16 -1.31
C ASN A 62 -1.36 -7.41 -2.64
N ILE A 63 -0.93 -6.15 -2.58
CA ILE A 63 -0.71 -5.30 -3.76
C ILE A 63 0.51 -5.80 -4.54
N ALA A 64 1.59 -6.12 -3.83
CA ALA A 64 2.82 -6.64 -4.36
C ALA A 64 2.59 -7.99 -5.03
N ASP A 65 1.84 -8.88 -4.38
CA ASP A 65 1.40 -10.12 -4.99
C ASP A 65 0.61 -9.79 -6.24
N TYR A 66 -0.51 -9.04 -6.20
CA TYR A 66 -1.32 -8.68 -7.38
C TYR A 66 -0.47 -8.15 -8.56
N LEU A 67 0.51 -7.30 -8.29
CA LEU A 67 1.38 -6.67 -9.28
C LEU A 67 2.63 -7.46 -9.67
N HIS A 68 2.84 -8.66 -9.11
CA HIS A 68 4.04 -9.46 -9.35
C HIS A 68 5.34 -8.75 -8.93
N ILE A 69 5.27 -7.97 -7.85
CA ILE A 69 6.43 -7.34 -7.24
C ILE A 69 7.10 -8.40 -6.37
N GLU A 70 8.16 -9.03 -6.87
CA GLU A 70 8.91 -10.02 -6.06
C GLU A 70 9.74 -9.36 -4.97
N THR A 71 10.35 -8.22 -5.29
CA THR A 71 11.17 -7.45 -4.36
C THR A 71 10.93 -5.97 -4.57
N ALA A 72 10.97 -5.23 -3.47
CA ALA A 72 10.97 -3.77 -3.51
C ALA A 72 11.85 -3.24 -2.37
N GLN A 73 12.47 -2.09 -2.61
CA GLN A 73 13.29 -1.41 -1.63
C GLN A 73 12.97 0.08 -1.65
N SER A 74 12.97 0.68 -0.46
CA SER A 74 12.77 2.11 -0.29
C SER A 74 13.54 2.57 0.94
N LYS A 75 13.95 3.83 0.93
CA LYS A 75 14.55 4.51 2.08
C LYS A 75 13.54 5.55 2.57
N LEU A 76 12.90 5.26 3.69
CA LEU A 76 11.92 6.13 4.34
C LEU A 76 12.65 7.14 5.22
N GLY A 77 12.65 8.41 4.82
CA GLY A 77 13.11 9.54 5.62
C GLY A 77 11.93 10.21 6.33
N PHE A 78 12.12 10.62 7.58
CA PHE A 78 11.10 11.35 8.33
C PHE A 78 11.74 12.13 9.47
N LYS A 79 10.99 13.06 10.04
CA LYS A 79 11.35 13.80 11.25
C LYS A 79 10.29 13.52 12.33
N ILE A 80 10.72 13.47 13.59
CA ILE A 80 9.82 13.53 14.75
C ILE A 80 9.97 14.94 15.29
N ASN A 81 8.89 15.71 15.23
CA ASN A 81 8.91 17.12 15.61
C ASN A 81 8.85 17.32 17.13
N GLU A 82 8.87 18.59 17.55
CA GLU A 82 8.83 19.03 18.95
C GLU A 82 7.53 18.66 19.67
N ASP A 83 6.47 18.32 18.94
CA ASP A 83 5.18 17.86 19.49
C ASP A 83 5.08 16.33 19.58
N GLY A 84 6.07 15.60 19.06
CA GLY A 84 6.08 14.15 19.04
C GLY A 84 5.32 13.51 17.88
N ASN A 85 5.11 14.25 16.78
CA ASN A 85 4.45 13.75 15.57
C ASN A 85 5.48 13.46 14.47
N PHE A 86 5.17 12.50 13.58
CA PHE A 86 5.94 12.32 12.36
C PHE A 86 5.64 13.46 11.36
N ASP A 87 6.69 14.08 10.83
CA ASP A 87 6.62 15.11 9.78
C ASP A 87 7.81 14.98 8.80
N ASP A 88 7.87 15.83 7.77
CA ASP A 88 8.94 15.83 6.74
C ASP A 88 9.21 14.43 6.15
N VAL A 89 8.13 13.70 5.84
CA VAL A 89 8.18 12.30 5.38
C VAL A 89 8.56 12.26 3.90
N SER A 90 9.51 11.40 3.56
CA SER A 90 10.02 11.20 2.20
C SER A 90 10.39 9.74 1.98
N THR A 91 10.38 9.32 0.71
CA THR A 91 10.78 7.97 0.32
C THR A 91 11.69 8.03 -0.89
N ASP A 92 12.72 7.20 -0.89
CA ASP A 92 13.67 7.07 -1.99
C ASP A 92 13.81 5.59 -2.37
N GLY A 93 13.18 5.22 -3.48
CA GLY A 93 13.11 3.85 -3.97
C GLY A 93 12.61 3.80 -5.42
N SER A 94 12.96 2.76 -6.16
CA SER A 94 12.57 2.63 -7.57
C SER A 94 11.13 2.20 -7.78
N ASN A 95 10.50 1.55 -6.78
CA ASN A 95 9.13 1.12 -6.86
C ASN A 95 8.18 2.17 -6.25
N PRO A 96 7.44 2.96 -7.05
CA PRO A 96 6.56 4.02 -6.59
C PRO A 96 5.39 3.53 -5.73
N ILE A 97 4.94 2.29 -5.91
CA ILE A 97 3.86 1.72 -5.09
C ILE A 97 4.41 1.37 -3.71
N PHE A 98 5.58 0.74 -3.65
CA PHE A 98 6.24 0.47 -2.38
C PHE A 98 6.58 1.77 -1.63
N ASN A 99 7.04 2.80 -2.35
CA ASN A 99 7.22 4.14 -1.80
C ASN A 99 5.91 4.72 -1.25
N SER A 100 4.79 4.57 -1.97
CA SER A 100 3.46 5.02 -1.50
C SER A 100 3.10 4.36 -0.16
N VAL A 101 3.30 3.04 -0.05
CA VAL A 101 2.97 2.31 1.18
C VAL A 101 3.91 2.67 2.31
N ALA A 102 5.21 2.79 2.04
CA ALA A 102 6.18 3.24 3.02
C ALA A 102 5.83 4.62 3.58
N LEU A 103 5.49 5.59 2.72
CA LEU A 103 5.05 6.92 3.14
C LEU A 103 3.75 6.84 3.96
N SER A 104 2.75 6.11 3.44
CA SER A 104 1.43 5.98 4.06
C SER A 104 1.49 5.31 5.43
N SER A 105 2.46 4.42 5.67
CA SER A 105 2.63 3.72 6.94
C SER A 105 2.80 4.67 8.13
N LEU A 106 3.57 5.76 7.96
CA LEU A 106 3.75 6.78 9.02
C LEU A 106 2.52 7.68 9.18
N VAL A 107 1.82 7.99 8.09
CA VAL A 107 0.57 8.76 8.14
C VAL A 107 -0.51 7.98 8.90
N LEU A 108 -0.68 6.69 8.59
CA LEU A 108 -1.62 5.80 9.27
C LEU A 108 -1.25 5.62 10.75
N LEU A 109 0.05 5.51 11.06
CA LEU A 109 0.53 5.43 12.42
C LEU A 109 0.25 6.71 13.21
N ASN A 110 0.50 7.90 12.66
CA ASN A 110 0.10 9.18 13.26
C ASN A 110 -1.40 9.20 13.58
N ASN A 111 -2.25 8.85 12.63
CA ASN A 111 -3.71 8.82 12.82
C ASN A 111 -4.14 7.79 13.88
N LYS A 112 -3.42 6.66 13.99
CA LYS A 112 -3.66 5.66 15.04
C LYS A 112 -3.26 6.19 16.41
N MET A 113 -2.11 6.85 16.52
CA MET A 113 -1.64 7.46 17.76
C MET A 113 -2.60 8.55 18.24
N GLU A 114 -3.04 9.43 17.34
CA GLU A 114 -4.00 10.49 17.66
C GLU A 114 -5.31 9.93 18.21
N ARG A 115 -5.92 8.96 17.52
CA ARG A 115 -7.15 8.29 17.97
C ARG A 115 -7.01 7.60 19.33
N ALA A 116 -5.83 7.03 19.60
CA ALA A 116 -5.53 6.35 20.85
C ALA A 116 -5.04 7.30 21.95
N ASN A 117 -4.95 8.61 21.68
CA ASN A 117 -4.32 9.60 22.56
C ASN A 117 -2.91 9.19 23.03
N LEU A 118 -2.17 8.52 22.15
CA LEU A 118 -0.77 8.17 22.34
C LEU A 118 0.11 9.27 21.77
N LYS A 119 1.24 9.55 22.43
CA LYS A 119 2.23 10.52 21.95
C LYS A 119 3.64 9.98 22.13
N ILE A 120 4.47 10.22 21.12
CA ILE A 120 5.91 10.06 21.23
C ILE A 120 6.43 11.24 22.04
N THR A 121 7.29 11.01 23.04
CA THR A 121 7.96 12.13 23.70
C THR A 121 9.13 12.58 22.81
N PRO A 122 9.19 13.85 22.40
CA PRO A 122 10.27 14.36 21.56
C PRO A 122 11.63 14.26 22.25
N ALA A 123 12.69 14.30 21.47
CA ALA A 123 14.04 14.41 22.00
C ALA A 123 14.21 15.74 22.75
N LYS A 124 15.18 15.79 23.68
CA LYS A 124 15.53 17.03 24.38
C LYS A 124 16.94 17.49 24.03
N GLY A 125 17.06 18.77 23.70
CA GLY A 125 18.33 19.46 23.50
C GLY A 125 19.12 19.61 24.81
N VAL A 126 20.32 20.16 24.70
CA VAL A 126 21.19 20.43 25.86
C VAL A 126 20.57 21.39 26.88
N ASP A 127 19.73 22.30 26.39
CA ASP A 127 18.95 23.28 27.17
C ASP A 127 17.67 22.70 27.78
N GLY A 128 17.38 21.41 27.53
CA GLY A 128 16.20 20.70 28.02
C GLY A 128 14.92 20.95 27.23
N LYS A 129 14.95 21.75 26.16
CA LYS A 129 13.79 21.99 25.28
C LYS A 129 13.61 20.83 24.31
N ALA A 130 12.37 20.66 23.84
CA ALA A 130 12.07 19.71 22.77
C ALA A 130 12.81 20.12 21.50
N VAL A 131 13.38 19.13 20.80
CA VAL A 131 14.06 19.33 19.51
C VAL A 131 13.59 18.29 18.52
N ALA A 132 13.36 18.72 17.27
CA ALA A 132 13.01 17.80 16.21
C ALA A 132 14.21 16.92 15.81
N MET A 133 13.95 15.64 15.53
CA MET A 133 14.97 14.67 15.17
C MET A 133 14.67 14.03 13.83
N LYS A 134 15.66 14.03 12.94
CA LYS A 134 15.57 13.38 11.62
C LYS A 134 16.00 11.92 11.72
N TYR A 135 15.27 11.09 11.00
CA TYR A 135 15.43 9.65 10.95
C TYR A 135 15.42 9.18 9.50
N THR A 136 16.01 8.00 9.32
CA THR A 136 16.02 7.31 8.04
C THR A 136 15.93 5.82 8.32
N MET A 137 15.07 5.16 7.56
CA MET A 137 14.72 3.77 7.71
C MET A 137 14.81 3.05 6.36
N PRO A 138 15.77 2.13 6.15
CA PRO A 138 15.76 1.27 4.99
C PRO A 138 14.62 0.25 5.13
N LEU A 139 13.80 0.14 4.09
CA LEU A 139 12.69 -0.79 3.98
C LEU A 139 12.95 -1.73 2.81
N ARG A 140 12.65 -3.01 3.03
CA ARG A 140 12.74 -4.04 2.00
C ARG A 140 11.55 -4.97 2.11
N TYR A 141 10.93 -5.20 0.96
CA TYR A 141 9.94 -6.23 0.74
C TYR A 141 10.56 -7.35 -0.10
N GLU A 142 10.23 -8.60 0.24
CA GLU A 142 10.58 -9.79 -0.53
C GLU A 142 9.43 -10.79 -0.41
N SER A 143 8.86 -11.19 -1.55
CA SER A 143 7.78 -12.17 -1.62
C SER A 143 8.23 -13.52 -1.05
N ALA A 144 7.34 -14.17 -0.32
CA ALA A 144 7.54 -15.54 0.17
C ALA A 144 7.53 -16.56 -0.97
N GLU A 145 6.77 -16.28 -2.05
CA GLU A 145 6.70 -17.12 -3.24
C GLU A 145 7.39 -16.40 -4.41
N LYS A 146 8.52 -16.96 -4.86
CA LYS A 146 9.25 -16.54 -6.05
C LYS A 146 8.82 -17.39 -7.22
N ASN A 147 7.55 -17.31 -7.60
CA ASN A 147 7.00 -18.16 -8.66
C ASN A 147 6.88 -17.36 -9.96
N ASN A 148 7.84 -17.59 -10.87
CA ASN A 148 7.96 -16.94 -12.18
C ASN A 148 7.14 -17.61 -13.29
N ASP A 149 6.15 -18.46 -12.96
CA ASP A 149 5.31 -19.15 -13.95
C ASP A 149 4.40 -18.21 -14.79
N PHE A 150 4.62 -16.90 -14.74
CA PHE A 150 3.79 -15.87 -15.37
C PHE A 150 4.51 -15.09 -16.50
N GLU A 151 5.68 -15.55 -16.97
CA GLU A 151 6.47 -14.92 -18.06
C GLU A 151 5.71 -14.73 -19.39
N THR A 152 4.55 -15.37 -19.55
CA THR A 152 3.76 -15.34 -20.80
C THR A 152 2.78 -14.19 -20.92
N PHE A 153 2.56 -13.39 -19.87
CA PHE A 153 1.59 -12.28 -19.93
C PHE A 153 2.30 -10.95 -20.15
N PRO A 154 1.93 -10.17 -21.19
CA PRO A 154 2.51 -8.86 -21.42
C PRO A 154 2.11 -7.93 -20.26
N SER A 155 3.01 -7.71 -19.32
CA SER A 155 2.78 -6.87 -18.13
C SER A 155 2.90 -5.37 -18.38
N GLU A 156 2.85 -4.95 -19.65
CA GLU A 156 2.81 -3.54 -20.03
C GLU A 156 1.35 -3.07 -19.98
N ASN A 157 1.08 -1.96 -19.28
CA ASN A 157 -0.25 -1.35 -19.17
C ASN A 157 -1.35 -2.22 -18.54
N ARG A 158 -1.05 -2.88 -17.44
CA ARG A 158 -2.05 -3.59 -16.66
C ARG A 158 -3.01 -2.60 -15.99
N VAL A 159 -4.31 -2.82 -16.12
CA VAL A 159 -5.33 -2.06 -15.39
C VAL A 159 -5.29 -2.46 -13.92
N LEU A 160 -4.97 -1.50 -13.06
CA LEU A 160 -4.93 -1.67 -11.61
C LEU A 160 -6.34 -1.55 -11.03
N PHE A 161 -7.04 -0.47 -11.40
CA PHE A 161 -8.45 -0.28 -11.10
C PHE A 161 -9.10 0.72 -12.05
N THR A 162 -10.42 0.70 -12.04
CA THR A 162 -11.28 1.60 -12.80
C THR A 162 -12.13 2.41 -11.84
N LEU A 163 -12.14 3.72 -12.04
CA LEU A 163 -12.94 4.67 -11.28
C LEU A 163 -14.12 5.12 -12.15
N LYS A 164 -15.29 5.26 -11.53
CA LYS A 164 -16.47 5.81 -12.20
C LYS A 164 -16.74 7.20 -11.65
N THR A 165 -16.78 8.19 -12.53
CA THR A 165 -17.25 9.54 -12.23
C THR A 165 -18.63 9.76 -12.86
N ASP A 166 -19.21 10.94 -12.64
CA ASP A 166 -20.47 11.32 -13.29
C ASP A 166 -20.31 11.49 -14.81
N GLU A 167 -19.10 11.83 -15.26
CA GLU A 167 -18.82 12.20 -16.66
C GLU A 167 -18.18 11.06 -17.46
N GLU A 168 -17.36 10.23 -16.80
CA GLU A 168 -16.53 9.26 -17.49
C GLU A 168 -16.12 8.07 -16.62
N THR A 169 -15.51 7.09 -17.27
CA THR A 169 -14.79 5.99 -16.62
C THR A 169 -13.30 6.24 -16.74
N ILE A 170 -12.56 6.19 -15.63
CA ILE A 170 -11.12 6.42 -15.59
C ILE A 170 -10.42 5.10 -15.29
N GLU A 171 -9.62 4.61 -16.22
CA GLU A 171 -8.74 3.46 -15.98
C GLU A 171 -7.39 3.94 -15.45
N VAL A 172 -6.97 3.36 -14.32
CA VAL A 172 -5.61 3.52 -13.79
C VAL A 172 -4.79 2.31 -14.22
N ARG A 173 -3.75 2.56 -15.01
CA ARG A 173 -2.87 1.55 -15.59
C ARG A 173 -1.47 1.65 -15.01
N ILE A 174 -0.79 0.51 -14.98
CA ILE A 174 0.58 0.40 -14.52
C ILE A 174 1.45 -0.34 -15.54
N ASP A 175 2.66 0.15 -15.78
CA ASP A 175 3.67 -0.52 -16.60
C ASP A 175 4.66 -1.34 -15.76
N LYS A 176 5.62 -1.98 -16.42
CA LYS A 176 6.65 -2.83 -15.77
C LYS A 176 7.61 -2.02 -14.90
N GLU A 177 7.75 -0.74 -15.20
CA GLU A 177 8.51 0.26 -14.45
C GLU A 177 7.68 0.89 -13.33
N PHE A 178 6.46 0.40 -13.10
CA PHE A 178 5.50 0.83 -12.07
C PHE A 178 4.99 2.27 -12.24
N ASN A 179 5.11 2.87 -13.41
CA ASN A 179 4.53 4.17 -13.69
C ASN A 179 3.01 4.08 -13.71
N LEU A 180 2.35 4.96 -12.94
CA LEU A 180 0.91 5.03 -12.90
C LEU A 180 0.41 6.01 -13.96
N THR A 181 -0.41 5.52 -14.88
CA THR A 181 -0.95 6.30 -15.98
C THR A 181 -2.46 6.22 -15.99
N THR A 182 -3.14 7.33 -16.25
CA THR A 182 -4.60 7.39 -16.19
C THR A 182 -5.20 7.72 -17.55
N PHE A 183 -6.27 7.02 -17.88
CA PHE A 183 -6.98 7.14 -19.15
C PHE A 183 -8.47 7.31 -18.91
N GLY A 184 -9.04 8.39 -19.45
CA GLY A 184 -10.46 8.67 -19.43
C GLY A 184 -11.17 8.02 -20.61
N ASN A 185 -12.39 7.54 -20.38
CA ASN A 185 -13.26 6.99 -21.40
C ASN A 185 -14.69 7.47 -21.18
N ASN A 186 -15.20 8.24 -22.14
CA ASN A 186 -16.56 8.80 -22.13
C ASN A 186 -17.56 7.99 -22.98
N GLY A 187 -17.22 6.75 -23.31
CA GLY A 187 -18.01 5.84 -24.15
C GLY A 187 -17.76 5.98 -25.65
N SER A 188 -17.15 7.08 -26.11
CA SER A 188 -16.86 7.31 -27.55
C SER A 188 -15.38 7.16 -27.90
N ARG A 189 -14.49 7.53 -26.99
CA ARG A 189 -13.04 7.43 -27.16
C ARG A 189 -12.33 7.37 -25.82
N GLU A 190 -11.16 6.75 -25.85
CA GLU A 190 -10.18 6.83 -24.78
C GLU A 190 -9.27 8.05 -24.97
N TYR A 191 -8.85 8.67 -23.87
CA TYR A 191 -7.86 9.75 -23.87
C TYR A 191 -6.99 9.74 -22.62
N TYR A 192 -5.75 10.19 -22.78
CA TYR A 192 -4.77 10.27 -21.69
C TYR A 192 -5.11 11.43 -20.75
N LEU A 193 -5.17 11.14 -19.44
CA LEU A 193 -5.46 12.12 -18.40
C LEU A 193 -4.21 12.57 -17.64
N GLY A 194 -3.20 11.71 -17.51
CA GLY A 194 -1.98 12.06 -16.80
C GLY A 194 -1.17 10.87 -16.35
N LYS A 195 -0.09 11.21 -15.64
CA LYS A 195 0.80 10.26 -14.97
C LYS A 195 0.98 10.72 -13.54
N PHE A 196 1.01 9.76 -12.62
CA PHE A 196 1.27 9.97 -11.21
C PHE A 196 2.57 9.28 -10.82
N SER A 197 3.29 9.91 -9.89
CA SER A 197 4.51 9.35 -9.35
C SER A 197 4.21 8.25 -8.36
N ASN A 198 3.05 8.25 -7.72
CA ASN A 198 2.67 7.30 -6.67
C ASN A 198 1.13 7.33 -6.40
N LEU A 199 0.59 6.34 -5.68
CA LEU A 199 -0.86 6.25 -5.41
C LEU A 199 -1.35 7.33 -4.44
N PHE A 200 -0.48 7.84 -3.57
CA PHE A 200 -0.85 8.88 -2.59
C PHE A 200 -1.08 10.23 -3.28
N GLU A 201 -0.21 10.61 -4.20
CA GLU A 201 -0.37 11.78 -5.08
C GLU A 201 -1.71 11.70 -5.80
N MET A 202 -2.01 10.56 -6.42
CA MET A 202 -3.29 10.30 -7.05
C MET A 202 -4.45 10.45 -6.07
N ALA A 203 -4.40 9.82 -4.90
CA ALA A 203 -5.45 9.87 -3.88
C ALA A 203 -5.64 11.26 -3.24
N SER A 204 -4.79 12.23 -3.54
CA SER A 204 -4.89 13.62 -3.06
C SER A 204 -5.60 14.57 -4.01
N ILE A 205 -5.97 14.11 -5.21
CA ILE A 205 -6.54 14.95 -6.28
C ILE A 205 -7.88 14.37 -6.71
N ASP A 206 -8.90 15.22 -6.87
CA ASP A 206 -10.17 14.79 -7.45
C ASP A 206 -10.05 14.55 -8.97
N PRO A 207 -10.77 13.58 -9.53
CA PRO A 207 -11.82 12.77 -8.89
C PRO A 207 -11.30 11.50 -8.16
N TYR A 208 -9.99 11.25 -8.20
CA TYR A 208 -9.39 10.02 -7.64
C TYR A 208 -9.60 9.91 -6.14
N ALA A 209 -9.37 11.00 -5.39
CA ALA A 209 -9.55 11.05 -3.94
C ALA A 209 -10.94 10.56 -3.52
N THR A 210 -11.99 11.10 -4.15
CA THR A 210 -13.39 10.71 -3.94
C THR A 210 -13.62 9.22 -4.25
N ALA A 211 -13.04 8.71 -5.33
CA ALA A 211 -13.22 7.32 -5.73
C ALA A 211 -12.49 6.33 -4.80
N PHE A 212 -11.30 6.68 -4.30
CA PHE A 212 -10.61 5.90 -3.28
C PHE A 212 -11.45 5.83 -1.99
N ASP A 213 -11.98 6.94 -1.50
CA ASP A 213 -12.84 6.96 -0.30
C ASP A 213 -14.07 6.06 -0.45
N ALA A 214 -14.71 6.05 -1.62
CA ALA A 214 -15.81 5.13 -1.92
C ALA A 214 -15.38 3.65 -1.92
N ALA A 215 -14.19 3.34 -2.48
CA ALA A 215 -13.64 1.98 -2.47
C ALA A 215 -13.27 1.52 -1.05
N PHE A 216 -12.70 2.40 -0.22
CA PHE A 216 -12.45 2.13 1.20
C PHE A 216 -13.74 1.80 1.95
N LYS A 217 -14.81 2.57 1.74
CA LYS A 217 -16.10 2.37 2.42
C LYS A 217 -16.84 1.12 1.98
N SER A 218 -16.76 0.77 0.69
CA SER A 218 -17.46 -0.39 0.14
C SER A 218 -16.68 -1.70 0.26
N GLY A 219 -15.37 -1.61 0.56
CA GLY A 219 -14.48 -2.77 0.58
C GLY A 219 -14.29 -3.42 -0.78
N THR A 220 -14.73 -2.78 -1.87
CA THR A 220 -14.66 -3.33 -3.23
C THR A 220 -14.13 -2.28 -4.19
N ILE A 221 -13.25 -2.68 -5.10
CA ILE A 221 -12.78 -1.84 -6.21
C ILE A 221 -12.97 -2.57 -7.54
N ASP A 222 -13.53 -1.87 -8.53
CA ASP A 222 -13.67 -2.40 -9.89
C ASP A 222 -12.28 -2.36 -10.56
N ILE A 223 -11.84 -3.49 -11.13
CA ILE A 223 -10.60 -3.54 -11.91
C ILE A 223 -10.89 -3.04 -13.31
N THR A 224 -11.81 -3.72 -13.99
CA THR A 224 -12.10 -3.49 -15.41
C THR A 224 -13.38 -4.21 -15.84
N LYS A 225 -13.90 -3.85 -17.01
CA LYS A 225 -15.06 -4.45 -17.66
C LYS A 225 -14.67 -4.87 -19.08
N GLY A 226 -15.15 -6.01 -19.55
CA GLY A 226 -14.86 -6.47 -20.90
C GLY A 226 -15.70 -7.67 -21.32
N LYS A 227 -15.58 -8.05 -22.60
CA LYS A 227 -16.31 -9.18 -23.16
C LYS A 227 -15.40 -10.39 -23.36
N ILE A 228 -15.92 -11.57 -23.01
CA ILE A 228 -15.33 -12.87 -23.32
C ILE A 228 -16.45 -13.77 -23.83
N ASP A 229 -16.26 -14.42 -24.98
CA ASP A 229 -17.27 -15.30 -25.59
C ASP A 229 -18.65 -14.61 -25.71
N ASP A 230 -18.65 -13.36 -26.20
CA ASP A 230 -19.80 -12.46 -26.35
C ASP A 230 -20.57 -12.10 -25.06
N LYS A 231 -20.09 -12.52 -23.90
CA LYS A 231 -20.66 -12.18 -22.59
C LYS A 231 -19.87 -11.08 -21.93
N GLU A 232 -20.58 -10.16 -21.27
CA GLU A 232 -19.96 -9.07 -20.56
C GLU A 232 -19.63 -9.46 -19.12
N TYR A 233 -18.40 -9.17 -18.71
CA TYR A 233 -17.87 -9.46 -17.39
C TYR A 233 -17.28 -8.19 -16.79
N LYS A 234 -17.34 -8.11 -15.47
CA LYS A 234 -16.62 -7.10 -14.70
C LYS A 234 -15.78 -7.81 -13.65
N LEU A 235 -14.55 -7.37 -13.51
CA LEU A 235 -13.61 -7.86 -12.52
C LEU A 235 -13.57 -6.89 -11.35
N GLN A 236 -13.59 -7.42 -10.14
CA GLN A 236 -13.51 -6.63 -8.92
C GLN A 236 -12.51 -7.26 -7.96
N ILE A 237 -11.94 -6.44 -7.08
CA ILE A 237 -11.17 -6.91 -5.93
C ILE A 237 -11.95 -6.54 -4.68
N LYS A 238 -12.22 -7.53 -3.83
CA LYS A 238 -12.77 -7.33 -2.49
C LYS A 238 -11.65 -7.27 -1.46
N ASN A 239 -11.88 -6.49 -0.41
CA ASN A 239 -10.99 -6.29 0.74
C ASN A 239 -9.61 -5.71 0.35
N PHE A 240 -9.47 -5.15 -0.85
CA PHE A 240 -8.19 -4.62 -1.33
C PHE A 240 -7.61 -3.54 -0.41
N PHE A 241 -8.48 -2.75 0.21
CA PHE A 241 -8.12 -1.67 1.12
C PHE A 241 -8.42 -1.99 2.60
N GLU A 242 -8.74 -3.24 2.91
CA GLU A 242 -9.02 -3.66 4.28
C GLU A 242 -7.73 -3.65 5.11
N ASN A 243 -7.78 -3.07 6.30
CA ASN A 243 -6.60 -2.93 7.18
C ASN A 243 -6.48 -4.09 8.18
N ASP A 244 -7.18 -5.20 7.91
CA ASP A 244 -7.09 -6.45 8.67
C ASP A 244 -6.13 -7.40 7.94
N PRO A 245 -4.95 -7.71 8.52
CA PRO A 245 -4.00 -8.67 7.95
C PRO A 245 -4.55 -10.09 7.79
N SER A 246 -5.68 -10.40 8.46
CA SER A 246 -6.38 -11.68 8.32
C SER A 246 -7.44 -11.69 7.21
N ALA A 247 -7.82 -10.50 6.70
CA ALA A 247 -8.75 -10.40 5.59
C ALA A 247 -8.08 -10.87 4.30
N GLN A 248 -8.71 -11.84 3.62
CA GLN A 248 -8.25 -12.29 2.32
C GLN A 248 -8.70 -11.30 1.25
N VAL A 249 -7.75 -10.89 0.41
CA VAL A 249 -8.04 -10.14 -0.81
C VAL A 249 -8.53 -11.14 -1.86
N LEU A 250 -9.73 -10.88 -2.39
CA LEU A 250 -10.43 -11.81 -3.29
C LEU A 250 -10.64 -11.15 -4.63
N ILE A 251 -10.41 -11.90 -5.72
CA ILE A 251 -10.72 -11.44 -7.08
C ILE A 251 -12.03 -12.07 -7.50
N THR A 252 -13.04 -11.25 -7.75
CA THR A 252 -14.35 -11.70 -8.23
C THR A 252 -14.58 -11.34 -9.67
N VAL A 253 -15.20 -12.28 -10.38
CA VAL A 253 -15.81 -12.08 -11.69
C VAL A 253 -17.29 -11.94 -11.46
N VAL A 254 -17.85 -10.80 -11.87
CA VAL A 254 -19.29 -10.63 -11.97
C VAL A 254 -19.70 -10.67 -13.44
N ARG A 255 -20.87 -11.24 -13.71
CA ARG A 255 -21.44 -11.37 -15.04
C ARG A 255 -22.77 -10.65 -15.10
N GLU A 256 -23.06 -10.03 -16.24
CA GLU A 256 -24.38 -9.48 -16.53
C GLU A 256 -25.34 -10.61 -16.92
N GLU A 257 -26.45 -10.71 -16.18
CA GLU A 257 -27.53 -11.65 -16.39
C GLU A 257 -28.86 -10.90 -16.28
N ASN A 258 -29.60 -10.81 -17.39
CA ASN A 258 -30.94 -10.23 -17.44
C ASN A 258 -31.02 -8.80 -16.86
N GLY A 259 -30.04 -7.96 -17.15
CA GLY A 259 -29.96 -6.58 -16.65
C GLY A 259 -29.44 -6.45 -15.21
N THR A 260 -29.01 -7.55 -14.58
CA THR A 260 -28.45 -7.56 -13.22
C THR A 260 -27.03 -8.12 -13.22
N TRP A 261 -26.16 -7.58 -12.37
CA TRP A 261 -24.80 -8.09 -12.19
C TRP A 261 -24.78 -9.06 -11.02
N ALA A 262 -24.39 -10.29 -11.27
CA ALA A 262 -24.26 -11.33 -10.25
C ALA A 262 -22.83 -11.85 -10.19
N GLU A 263 -22.40 -12.27 -9.01
CA GLU A 263 -21.13 -12.97 -8.84
C GLU A 263 -21.17 -14.27 -9.65
N TYR A 264 -20.24 -14.39 -10.59
CA TYR A 264 -20.09 -15.54 -11.46
C TYR A 264 -19.03 -16.49 -10.93
N TYR A 265 -17.92 -15.94 -10.43
CA TYR A 265 -16.82 -16.72 -9.89
C TYR A 265 -16.00 -15.89 -8.90
N GLU A 266 -15.47 -16.53 -7.87
CA GLU A 266 -14.53 -15.95 -6.91
C GLU A 266 -13.26 -16.78 -6.89
N TYR A 267 -12.14 -16.14 -7.24
CA TYR A 267 -10.82 -16.75 -7.20
C TYR A 267 -10.26 -16.70 -5.79
N LYS A 268 -9.90 -17.87 -5.25
CA LYS A 268 -9.30 -17.98 -3.92
C LYS A 268 -7.81 -17.69 -3.92
N THR A 269 -7.17 -17.83 -5.07
CA THR A 269 -5.76 -17.55 -5.25
C THR A 269 -5.53 -16.74 -6.51
N LYS A 270 -4.51 -15.89 -6.48
CA LYS A 270 -4.10 -15.13 -7.66
C LYS A 270 -3.59 -16.05 -8.78
N LYS A 271 -2.90 -17.14 -8.43
CA LYS A 271 -2.43 -18.14 -9.41
C LYS A 271 -3.59 -18.67 -10.25
N GLU A 272 -4.70 -19.00 -9.60
CA GLU A 272 -5.93 -19.45 -10.26
C GLU A 272 -6.52 -18.37 -11.17
N PHE A 273 -6.60 -17.12 -10.70
CA PHE A 273 -7.09 -15.99 -11.51
C PHE A 273 -6.23 -15.77 -12.75
N ASN A 274 -4.91 -15.71 -12.59
CA ASN A 274 -3.97 -15.44 -13.69
C ASN A 274 -3.96 -16.55 -14.75
N GLN A 275 -4.26 -17.79 -14.37
CA GLN A 275 -4.41 -18.91 -15.31
C GLN A 275 -5.78 -18.94 -15.99
N SER A 276 -6.71 -18.09 -15.56
CA SER A 276 -8.05 -18.01 -16.13
C SER A 276 -8.09 -17.17 -17.39
N LYS A 277 -9.11 -17.40 -18.23
CA LYS A 277 -9.40 -16.56 -19.39
C LYS A 277 -9.70 -15.10 -19.02
N PHE A 278 -10.14 -14.83 -17.80
CA PHE A 278 -10.51 -13.49 -17.34
C PHE A 278 -9.31 -12.60 -17.06
N ALA A 279 -8.13 -13.17 -16.79
CA ALA A 279 -6.91 -12.39 -16.59
C ALA A 279 -6.61 -11.48 -17.79
N SER A 280 -6.92 -11.95 -19.01
CA SER A 280 -6.77 -11.19 -20.26
C SER A 280 -7.45 -9.82 -20.23
N LEU A 281 -8.55 -9.65 -19.48
CA LEU A 281 -9.28 -8.39 -19.39
C LEU A 281 -8.50 -7.29 -18.67
N THR A 282 -7.52 -7.66 -17.84
CA THR A 282 -6.71 -6.70 -17.06
C THR A 282 -5.56 -6.10 -17.87
N TYR A 283 -5.39 -6.49 -19.12
CA TYR A 283 -4.31 -6.00 -19.99
C TYR A 283 -4.87 -5.11 -21.11
N ARG A 284 -4.05 -4.19 -21.60
CA ARG A 284 -4.39 -3.22 -22.64
C ARG A 284 -3.32 -3.19 -23.71
#